data_AF-A0A0F9B5S2-F1
#
_entry.id   AF-A0A0F9B5S2-F1
#
_cell.length_a   1.000
_cell.length_b   1.000
_cell.length_c   1.000
_cell.angle_alpha   90.00
_cell.angle_beta   90.00
_cell.angle_gamma   90.00
#
_symmetry.space_group_name_H-M   'P 1'
#
loop_
_entity.id
_entity.type
_entity.pdbx_description
1 polymer ?
#
loop_
_entity_poly.entity_id
_entity_poly.type
_entity_poly.pdbx_seq_one_letter_code
_entity_poly.pdbx_strand_id
1 'polypeptide(L)'
;YWGHVQAKFNINDRIEVNPDDGSFYAELMVRSTTFGYVVTAVINFVEFDGPVSKLEVPEEYLIGFDGPYEKWQVKRFDQVLISQLETKNLAETWLKNHLRDLRVD
;
A
#
# COMPACT_ATOMS: atom_id res chain seq x y z
N TYR A 1 13.16 -15.33 -2.41
CA TYR A 1 13.44 -13.89 -2.27
C TYR A 1 13.33 -13.39 -0.81
N TRP A 2 12.83 -14.15 0.18
CA TRP A 2 12.65 -13.66 1.56
C TRP A 2 13.85 -13.79 2.51
N GLY A 3 14.83 -14.66 2.21
CA GLY A 3 15.92 -14.98 3.14
C GLY A 3 16.77 -13.78 3.59
N HIS A 4 16.96 -12.78 2.74
CA HIS A 4 17.72 -11.57 3.10
C HIS A 4 16.93 -10.61 4.01
N VAL A 5 15.60 -10.73 4.05
CA VAL A 5 14.73 -9.93 4.93
C VAL A 5 14.66 -10.59 6.31
N GLN A 6 14.46 -11.91 6.35
CA GLN A 6 14.46 -12.69 7.59
C GLN A 6 15.76 -12.50 8.40
N ALA A 7 16.91 -12.44 7.73
CA ALA A 7 18.21 -12.26 8.38
C ALA A 7 18.37 -10.94 9.16
N LYS A 8 17.45 -9.99 8.99
CA LYS A 8 17.46 -8.70 9.69
C LYS A 8 16.67 -8.69 11.01
N PHE A 9 15.89 -9.73 11.27
CA PHE A 9 15.09 -9.84 12.48
C PHE A 9 15.84 -10.59 13.58
N ASN A 10 15.68 -10.11 14.80
CA ASN A 10 16.12 -10.73 16.04
C ASN A 10 14.93 -11.11 16.90
N ILE A 11 15.16 -12.05 17.82
CA ILE A 11 14.18 -12.37 18.86
C ILE A 11 13.96 -11.12 19.72
N ASN A 12 12.70 -10.86 20.07
CA ASN A 12 12.20 -9.67 20.75
C ASN A 12 12.16 -8.39 19.90
N ASP A 13 12.42 -8.46 18.59
CA ASP A 13 12.12 -7.34 17.70
C ASP A 13 10.60 -7.08 17.65
N ARG A 14 10.25 -5.80 17.53
CA ARG A 14 8.88 -5.35 17.31
C ARG A 14 8.66 -5.07 15.83
N ILE A 15 7.57 -5.61 15.30
CA ILE A 15 7.11 -5.38 13.93
C ILE A 15 5.82 -4.58 14.00
N GLU A 16 5.78 -3.45 13.30
CA GLU A 16 4.56 -2.68 13.12
C GLU A 16 3.89 -3.06 11.79
N VAL A 17 2.58 -3.29 11.84
CA VAL A 17 1.78 -3.64 10.66
C VAL A 17 0.75 -2.53 10.44
N ASN A 18 0.85 -1.91 9.28
CA ASN A 18 -0.09 -0.92 8.77
C ASN A 18 -0.56 -1.39 7.39
N PRO A 19 -1.78 -1.94 7.27
CA PRO A 19 -2.33 -2.36 5.98
C PRO A 19 -2.67 -1.13 5.12
N ASP A 20 -2.57 -1.30 3.80
CA ASP A 20 -2.79 -0.21 2.83
C ASP A 20 -4.22 0.37 2.85
N ASP A 21 -5.19 -0.41 3.33
CA ASP A 21 -6.57 0.02 3.51
C ASP A 21 -6.83 0.77 4.82
N GLY A 22 -5.83 0.81 5.71
CA GLY A 22 -5.94 1.43 7.02
C GLY A 22 -7.01 0.78 7.90
N SER A 23 -7.32 -0.50 7.71
CA SER A 23 -8.34 -1.21 8.49
C SER A 23 -7.94 -1.48 9.95
N PHE A 24 -6.65 -1.63 10.22
CA PHE A 24 -6.16 -1.89 11.58
C PHE A 24 -4.72 -1.40 11.76
N TYR A 25 -4.27 -1.38 13.02
CA TYR A 25 -2.88 -1.30 13.40
C TYR A 25 -2.55 -2.52 14.26
N ALA A 26 -1.39 -3.15 14.03
CA ALA A 26 -0.92 -4.24 14.88
C ALA A 26 0.56 -4.11 15.22
N GLU A 27 0.92 -4.47 16.45
CA GLU A 27 2.30 -4.71 16.85
C GLU A 27 2.51 -6.20 17.09
N LEU A 28 3.55 -6.74 16.46
CA LEU A 28 3.96 -8.13 16.61
C LEU A 28 5.32 -8.20 17.31
N MET A 29 5.47 -9.14 18.24
CA MET A 29 6.73 -9.48 18.88
C MET A 29 7.34 -10.72 18.22
N VAL A 30 8.58 -10.63 17.77
CA VAL A 30 9.31 -11.80 17.22
C VAL A 30 9.70 -12.74 18.35
N ARG A 31 9.24 -13.99 18.29
CA ARG A 31 9.58 -15.04 19.25
C ARG A 31 10.71 -15.95 18.77
N SER A 32 10.81 -16.17 17.46
CA SER A 32 11.90 -16.94 16.86
C SER A 32 12.09 -16.57 15.39
N THR A 33 13.31 -16.76 14.90
CA THR A 33 13.66 -16.59 13.49
C THR A 33 14.21 -17.92 12.94
N THR A 34 13.74 -18.35 11.77
CA THR A 34 14.13 -19.62 11.15
C THR A 34 14.20 -19.45 9.64
N PHE A 35 14.97 -20.27 8.93
CA PHE A 35 15.16 -20.11 7.49
C PHE A 35 13.83 -20.04 6.72
N GLY A 36 13.55 -18.87 6.14
CA GLY A 36 12.35 -18.58 5.36
C GLY A 36 11.17 -17.99 6.15
N TYR A 37 11.22 -17.88 7.48
CA TYR A 37 10.10 -17.33 8.26
C TYR A 37 10.49 -16.79 9.64
N VAL A 38 9.59 -15.99 10.22
CA VAL A 38 9.68 -15.54 11.62
C VAL A 38 8.40 -15.93 12.35
N VAL A 39 8.51 -16.41 13.58
CA VAL A 39 7.36 -16.69 14.43
C VAL A 39 7.10 -15.47 15.29
N THR A 40 5.89 -14.95 15.23
CA THR A 40 5.49 -13.75 15.98
C THR A 40 4.32 -14.02 16.92
N ALA A 41 4.15 -13.15 17.90
CA ALA A 41 2.93 -13.04 18.69
C ALA A 41 2.38 -11.62 18.57
N VAL A 42 1.07 -11.48 18.40
CA VAL A 42 0.39 -10.18 18.45
C VAL A 42 0.44 -9.68 19.89
N ILE A 43 0.98 -8.48 20.11
CA ILE A 43 1.04 -7.85 21.44
C ILE A 43 0.13 -6.63 21.54
N ASN A 44 -0.23 -6.05 20.40
CA ASN A 44 -1.19 -4.96 20.30
C ASN A 44 -1.96 -5.08 19.00
N PHE A 45 -3.25 -4.82 19.06
CA PHE A 45 -4.13 -4.84 17.90
C PHE A 45 -5.23 -3.81 18.11
N VAL A 46 -5.36 -2.90 17.15
CA VAL A 46 -6.38 -1.86 17.14
C VAL A 46 -7.08 -1.94 15.79
N GLU A 47 -8.36 -2.31 15.81
CA GLU A 47 -9.22 -2.20 14.63
C GLU A 47 -9.73 -0.76 14.54
N PHE A 48 -9.74 -0.20 13.34
CA PHE A 48 -10.33 1.10 13.10
C PHE A 48 -11.75 0.95 12.56
N ASP A 49 -12.65 1.83 12.96
CA ASP A 49 -14.03 1.86 12.46
C ASP A 49 -14.04 2.31 10.99
N GLY A 50 -13.82 1.35 10.09
CA GLY A 50 -13.82 1.52 8.65
C GLY A 50 -12.45 1.85 8.07
N PRO A 51 -12.23 1.57 6.76
CA PRO A 51 -11.02 1.97 6.08
C PRO A 51 -10.86 3.49 6.19
N VAL A 52 -9.64 3.97 6.47
CA VAL A 52 -9.29 5.39 6.35
C VAL A 52 -9.84 5.85 5.00
N SER A 53 -10.85 6.74 5.05
CA SER A 53 -11.83 6.98 3.98
C SER A 53 -11.23 6.63 2.62
N LYS A 54 -11.81 5.66 1.89
CA LYS A 54 -11.49 5.50 0.47
C LYS A 54 -11.47 6.92 -0.09
N LEU A 55 -10.30 7.40 -0.51
CA LEU A 55 -10.20 8.69 -1.17
C LEU A 55 -11.23 8.62 -2.29
N GLU A 56 -12.34 9.34 -2.12
CA GLU A 56 -13.35 9.42 -3.16
C GLU A 56 -12.60 10.01 -4.34
N VAL A 57 -12.39 9.17 -5.35
CA VAL A 57 -11.77 9.59 -6.59
C VAL A 57 -12.78 10.51 -7.23
N PRO A 58 -12.46 11.82 -7.38
CA PRO A 58 -13.41 12.74 -7.98
C PRO A 58 -13.74 12.28 -9.41
N GLU A 59 -14.97 12.52 -9.88
CA GLU A 59 -15.45 12.01 -11.19
C GLU A 59 -14.60 12.46 -12.38
N GLU A 60 -13.85 13.55 -12.23
CA GLU A 60 -12.89 14.04 -13.22
C GLU A 60 -11.68 13.11 -13.41
N TYR A 61 -11.39 12.19 -12.50
CA TYR A 61 -10.25 11.29 -12.61
C TYR A 61 -10.66 9.91 -13.15
N LEU A 62 -9.90 9.41 -14.13
CA LEU A 62 -10.13 8.12 -14.76
C LEU A 62 -8.85 7.29 -14.77
N ILE A 63 -8.98 6.03 -14.34
CA ILE A 63 -7.93 5.01 -14.48
C ILE A 63 -8.32 4.10 -15.64
N GLY A 64 -7.44 3.99 -16.64
CA GLY A 64 -7.69 3.17 -17.83
C GLY A 64 -6.45 2.41 -18.28
N PHE A 65 -6.66 1.26 -18.92
CA PHE A 65 -5.63 0.53 -19.65
C PHE A 65 -5.67 0.93 -21.13
N ASP A 66 -4.54 1.39 -21.67
CA ASP A 66 -4.42 1.94 -23.03
C ASP A 66 -3.47 1.12 -23.89
N GLY A 67 -3.66 -0.20 -23.84
CA GLY A 67 -2.92 -1.16 -24.65
C GLY A 67 -1.51 -1.48 -24.13
N PRO A 68 -0.77 -2.31 -24.88
CA PRO A 68 0.49 -2.91 -24.41
C PRO A 68 1.65 -1.90 -24.32
N TYR A 69 1.57 -0.78 -25.03
CA TYR A 69 2.59 0.26 -25.03
C TYR A 69 2.34 1.25 -23.91
N GLU A 70 1.18 1.89 -23.84
CA GLU A 70 0.89 2.92 -22.82
C GLU A 70 0.50 2.35 -21.45
N LYS A 71 0.09 1.07 -21.39
CA LYS A 71 -0.26 0.33 -20.18
C LYS A 71 -1.33 1.04 -19.35
N TRP A 72 -1.26 0.98 -18.02
CA TRP A 72 -2.19 1.69 -17.16
C TRP A 72 -1.82 3.17 -17.06
N GLN A 73 -2.83 4.02 -17.16
CA GLN A 73 -2.70 5.47 -17.06
C GLN A 73 -3.76 6.07 -16.14
N VAL A 74 -3.44 7.24 -15.60
CA VAL A 74 -4.37 8.08 -14.85
C VAL A 74 -4.60 9.37 -15.64
N LYS A 75 -5.87 9.67 -15.91
CA LYS A 75 -6.29 10.92 -16.57
C LYS A 75 -7.07 11.80 -15.62
N ARG A 76 -7.05 13.10 -15.88
CA ARG A 76 -8.01 14.07 -15.37
C ARG A 76 -8.74 14.68 -16.56
N PHE A 77 -10.03 14.42 -16.70
CA PHE A 77 -10.78 14.62 -17.93
C PHE A 77 -10.04 13.96 -19.11
N ASP A 78 -9.65 14.74 -20.12
CA ASP A 78 -8.92 14.24 -21.30
C ASP A 78 -7.39 14.31 -21.16
N GLN A 79 -6.87 14.86 -20.06
CA GLN A 79 -5.44 15.03 -19.85
C GLN A 79 -4.83 13.82 -19.15
N VAL A 80 -3.80 13.21 -19.76
CA VAL A 80 -2.98 12.18 -19.11
C VAL A 80 -2.07 12.82 -18.07
N LEU A 81 -2.18 12.38 -16.82
CA LEU A 81 -1.30 12.82 -15.73
C LEU A 81 -0.09 11.90 -15.57
N ILE A 82 -0.29 10.59 -15.76
CA ILE A 82 0.76 9.58 -15.78
C ILE A 82 0.34 8.39 -16.64
N SER A 83 1.31 7.77 -17.33
CA SER A 83 1.14 6.53 -18.10
C SER A 83 2.27 5.53 -17.79
N GLN A 84 2.31 4.41 -18.52
CA GLN A 84 3.33 3.36 -18.40
C GLN A 84 3.32 2.61 -17.06
N LEU A 85 2.20 2.60 -16.34
CA LEU A 85 2.08 1.85 -15.09
C LEU A 85 1.79 0.38 -15.40
N GLU A 86 2.60 -0.52 -14.84
CA GLU A 86 2.54 -1.95 -15.15
C GLU A 86 1.23 -2.60 -14.71
N THR A 87 0.59 -2.07 -13.67
CA THR A 87 -0.63 -2.65 -13.10
C THR A 87 -1.63 -1.58 -12.70
N LYS A 88 -2.92 -1.97 -12.66
CA LYS A 88 -3.99 -1.11 -12.16
C LYS A 88 -3.72 -0.60 -10.74
N ASN A 89 -3.16 -1.45 -9.87
CA ASN A 89 -2.87 -1.10 -8.49
C ASN A 89 -1.82 0.03 -8.40
N LEU A 90 -0.80 0.02 -9.28
CA LEU A 90 0.16 1.13 -9.35
C LEU A 90 -0.52 2.44 -9.76
N ALA A 91 -1.49 2.41 -10.68
CA ALA A 91 -2.28 3.58 -11.05
C ALA A 91 -3.19 4.07 -9.92
N GLU A 92 -3.86 3.16 -9.22
CA GLU A 92 -4.68 3.48 -8.05
C GLU A 92 -3.84 4.08 -6.91
N THR A 93 -2.65 3.53 -6.66
CA THR A 93 -1.70 4.03 -5.65
C THR A 93 -1.17 5.41 -6.01
N TRP A 94 -0.78 5.62 -7.28
CA TRP A 94 -0.35 6.92 -7.75
C TRP A 94 -1.45 7.97 -7.58
N LEU A 95 -2.68 7.65 -7.99
CA LEU A 95 -3.82 8.57 -7.88
C LEU A 95 -4.13 8.92 -6.42
N LYS A 96 -4.10 7.94 -5.51
CA LYS A 96 -4.28 8.19 -4.07
C LYS A 96 -3.24 9.17 -3.53
N ASN A 97 -1.96 8.96 -3.86
CA ASN A 97 -0.89 9.85 -3.41
C ASN A 97 -1.05 11.26 -4.01
N HIS A 98 -1.35 11.35 -5.30
CA HIS A 98 -1.58 12.63 -5.99
C HIS A 98 -2.74 13.42 -5.36
N LEU A 99 -3.87 12.77 -5.07
CA LEU A 99 -5.02 13.40 -4.41
C LEU A 99 -4.71 13.81 -2.97
N ARG A 100 -3.87 13.06 -2.26
CA ARG A 100 -3.41 13.43 -0.92
C ARG A 100 -2.56 14.68 -0.95
N ASP A 101 -1.61 14.77 -1.87
CA ASP A 101 -0.69 15.92 -1.98
C ASP A 101 -1.47 17.21 -2.30
N LEU A 102 -2.47 17.15 -3.19
CA LEU A 102 -3.34 18.30 -3.52
C LEU A 102 -4.19 18.83 -2.35
N ARG A 103 -4.41 18.04 -1.28
CA ARG A 103 -5.19 18.46 -0.11
C ARG A 103 -4.34 19.18 0.95
N VAL A 104 -3.02 19.17 0.80
CA VAL A 104 -2.06 19.72 1.77
C VAL A 104 -1.61 21.15 1.40
N ASP A 105 -1.99 21.64 0.21
CA ASP A 105 -1.87 23.03 -0.23
C ASP A 105 -3.20 23.80 -0.03
#